data_AF-A0A2V6L2Y3-F1
#
_entry.id   AF-A0A2V6L2Y3-F1
#
_cell.length_a   1.000
_cell.length_b   1.000
_cell.length_c   1.000
_cell.angle_alpha   90.00
_cell.angle_beta   90.00
_cell.angle_gamma   90.00
#
_symmetry.space_group_name_H-M   'P 1'
#
loop_
_entity.id
_entity.type
_entity.pdbx_description
1 polymer ?
#
loop_
_entity_poly.entity_id
_entity_poly.type
_entity_poly.pdbx_seq_one_letter_code
_entity_poly.pdbx_strand_id
1 'polypeptide(L)'
;RFVDKVLNQDGSPALDENGKVAVLQTPRVRADLRSELSREQIDLVRKGLWKVVNEDGGTGGRARLKNVQVAGKTGTAQATDRGHKDTIAWFACF
;
A
#
# COMPACT_ATOMS: atom_id res chain seq x y z
N ARG A 1 10.02 -17.59 10.56
CA ARG A 1 10.69 -17.94 9.28
C ARG A 1 9.72 -17.54 8.16
N PHE A 2 10.02 -16.44 7.43
CA PHE A 2 9.17 -15.91 6.35
C PHE A 2 9.56 -16.59 5.04
N VAL A 3 8.94 -17.73 4.74
CA VAL A 3 8.95 -18.29 3.39
C VAL A 3 7.50 -18.20 2.95
N ASP A 4 7.17 -17.14 2.21
CA ASP A 4 5.82 -16.98 1.66
C ASP A 4 5.62 -18.04 0.59
N LYS A 5 6.46 -18.13 -0.44
CA LYS A 5 6.29 -19.10 -1.54
C LYS A 5 7.53 -19.96 -1.74
N VAL A 6 7.33 -21.23 -2.07
CA VAL A 6 8.38 -22.10 -2.62
C VAL A 6 8.03 -22.35 -4.08
N LEU A 7 8.96 -22.00 -4.96
CA LEU A 7 8.83 -22.12 -6.40
C LEU A 7 9.90 -23.08 -6.92
N ASN A 8 9.54 -23.82 -7.98
CA ASN A 8 10.51 -24.51 -8.82
C ASN A 8 11.26 -23.48 -9.69
N GLN A 9 12.36 -23.88 -10.32
CA GLN A 9 13.15 -22.99 -11.19
C GLN A 9 12.35 -22.43 -12.39
N ASP A 10 11.31 -23.13 -12.82
CA ASP A 10 10.40 -22.71 -13.88
C ASP A 10 9.29 -21.75 -13.40
N GLY A 11 9.27 -21.40 -12.11
CA GLY A 11 8.27 -20.53 -11.51
C GLY A 11 6.95 -21.21 -11.11
N SER A 12 6.80 -22.52 -11.34
CA SER A 12 5.64 -23.28 -10.88
C SER A 12 5.66 -23.46 -9.35
N PRO A 13 4.48 -23.54 -8.68
CA PRO A 13 4.43 -23.79 -7.25
C PRO A 13 5.05 -25.13 -6.90
N ALA A 14 5.93 -25.17 -5.89
CA ALA A 14 6.42 -26.43 -5.36
C ALA A 14 5.26 -27.22 -4.74
N LEU A 15 5.19 -28.52 -5.06
CA LEU A 15 4.15 -29.43 -4.59
C LEU A 15 4.71 -30.36 -3.51
N ASP A 16 3.87 -30.82 -2.59
CA ASP A 16 4.16 -31.89 -1.65
C ASP A 16 4.06 -33.26 -2.32
N GLU A 17 4.33 -34.32 -1.55
CA GLU A 17 4.26 -35.72 -2.00
C GLU A 17 2.89 -36.15 -2.53
N ASN A 18 1.83 -35.38 -2.23
CA ASN A 18 0.46 -35.63 -2.66
C ASN A 18 0.02 -34.70 -3.81
N GLY A 19 0.94 -33.92 -4.39
CA GLY A 19 0.66 -33.01 -5.49
C GLY A 19 -0.04 -31.70 -5.07
N LYS A 20 -0.10 -31.39 -3.77
CA LYS A 20 -0.69 -30.13 -3.26
C LYS A 20 0.41 -29.08 -3.08
N VAL A 21 0.08 -27.80 -3.23
CA VAL A 21 1.05 -26.70 -3.01
C VAL A 21 1.68 -26.82 -1.61
N ALA A 22 3.00 -26.97 -1.58
CA ALA A 22 3.78 -27.26 -0.37
C ALA A 22 3.70 -26.15 0.69
N VAL A 23 3.44 -24.91 0.28
CA VAL A 23 3.21 -23.76 1.17
C VAL A 23 1.94 -23.03 0.77
N LEU A 24 0.86 -23.23 1.55
CA LEU A 24 -0.43 -22.60 1.29
C LEU A 24 -0.37 -21.08 1.54
N GLN A 25 -0.74 -20.28 0.53
CA GLN A 25 -0.78 -18.82 0.63
C GLN A 25 -2.07 -18.34 1.31
N THR A 26 -2.16 -18.47 2.64
CA THR A 26 -3.28 -17.89 3.39
C THR A 26 -2.88 -16.51 3.93
N PRO A 27 -3.55 -15.42 3.53
CA PRO A 27 -3.30 -14.10 4.11
C PRO A 27 -3.47 -14.13 5.62
N ARG A 28 -2.51 -13.55 6.34
CA ARG A 28 -2.56 -13.42 7.80
C ARG A 28 -2.54 -11.96 8.18
N VAL A 29 -3.56 -11.52 8.92
CA VAL A 29 -3.58 -10.19 9.51
C VAL A 29 -2.51 -10.15 10.61
N ARG A 30 -1.48 -9.33 10.41
CA ARG A 30 -0.39 -9.15 11.39
C ARG A 30 -0.72 -8.07 12.43
N ALA A 31 -1.48 -7.07 12.03
CA ALA A 31 -1.94 -5.97 12.85
C ALA A 31 -3.31 -5.51 12.34
N ASP A 32 -4.19 -5.11 13.25
CA ASP A 32 -5.51 -4.61 12.93
C ASP A 32 -5.76 -3.31 13.67
N LEU A 33 -5.67 -2.17 12.97
CA LEU A 33 -5.86 -0.86 13.58
C LEU A 33 -7.26 -0.68 14.20
N ARG A 34 -8.24 -1.53 13.84
CA ARG A 34 -9.58 -1.51 14.44
C ARG A 34 -9.60 -1.95 15.90
N SER A 35 -8.55 -2.61 16.40
CA SER A 35 -8.43 -2.93 17.84
C SER A 35 -7.88 -1.78 18.68
N GLU A 36 -7.28 -0.77 18.05
CA GLU A 36 -6.59 0.34 18.72
C GLU A 36 -7.27 1.70 18.49
N LEU A 37 -7.99 1.84 17.37
CA LEU A 37 -8.65 3.08 16.96
C LEU A 37 -10.15 2.86 16.81
N SER A 38 -10.93 3.83 17.24
CA SER A 38 -12.37 3.87 16.99
C SER A 38 -12.65 4.02 15.50
N ARG A 39 -13.85 3.61 15.08
CA ARG A 39 -14.31 3.79 13.71
C ARG A 39 -14.27 5.27 13.31
N GLU A 40 -14.68 6.15 14.20
CA GLU A 40 -14.73 7.60 13.98
C GLU A 40 -13.33 8.18 13.77
N GLN A 41 -12.33 7.70 14.51
CA GLN A 41 -10.93 8.11 14.32
C GLN A 41 -10.38 7.66 12.96
N ILE A 42 -10.66 6.41 12.57
CA ILE A 42 -10.26 5.89 11.25
C ILE A 42 -10.94 6.67 10.13
N ASP A 43 -12.25 6.95 10.26
CA ASP A 43 -13.02 7.66 9.24
C ASP A 43 -12.62 9.14 9.15
N LEU A 44 -12.21 9.77 10.27
CA LEU A 44 -11.61 11.10 10.26
C LEU A 44 -10.33 11.14 9.41
N VAL A 45 -9.43 10.17 9.59
CA VAL A 45 -8.19 10.07 8.80
C VAL A 45 -8.50 9.81 7.33
N ARG A 46 -9.42 8.87 7.03
CA ARG A 46 -9.85 8.59 5.65
C ARG A 46 -10.42 9.84 4.97
N LYS A 47 -11.24 10.61 5.68
CA LYS A 47 -11.75 11.90 5.18
C LYS A 47 -10.62 12.87 4.90
N GLY A 48 -9.63 12.99 5.80
CA GLY A 48 -8.44 13.80 5.55
C GLY A 48 -7.69 13.40 4.28
N LEU A 49 -7.45 12.10 4.09
CA LEU A 49 -6.79 11.55 2.89
C LEU A 49 -7.62 11.75 1.61
N TRP A 50 -8.95 11.70 1.73
CA TRP A 50 -9.85 12.03 0.64
C TRP A 50 -9.73 13.51 0.26
N LYS A 51 -9.69 14.42 1.24
CA LYS A 51 -9.57 15.87 1.01
C LYS A 51 -8.26 16.23 0.29
N VAL A 52 -7.16 15.53 0.58
CA VAL A 52 -5.87 15.72 -0.12
C VAL A 52 -6.00 15.58 -1.64
N VAL A 53 -6.90 14.73 -2.12
CA VAL A 53 -7.11 14.46 -3.56
C VAL A 53 -8.30 15.25 -4.11
N ASN A 54 -9.36 15.43 -3.32
CA ASN A 54 -10.67 15.85 -3.82
C ASN A 54 -11.08 17.28 -3.43
N GLU A 55 -10.51 17.87 -2.39
CA GLU A 55 -10.75 19.29 -2.05
C GLU A 55 -9.70 20.20 -2.69
N ASP A 56 -10.11 21.44 -2.95
CA ASP A 56 -9.19 22.49 -3.40
C ASP A 56 -8.14 22.78 -2.32
N GLY A 57 -6.90 23.02 -2.76
CA GLY A 57 -5.76 23.20 -1.85
C GLY A 57 -5.11 21.89 -1.40
N GLY A 58 -5.66 20.72 -1.76
CA GLY A 58 -5.02 19.43 -1.57
C GLY A 58 -3.80 19.23 -2.49
N THR A 59 -2.77 18.52 -1.99
CA THR A 59 -1.54 18.26 -2.75
C THR A 59 -1.65 17.09 -3.75
N GLY A 60 -2.71 16.30 -3.66
CA GLY A 60 -2.94 15.08 -4.45
C GLY A 60 -3.92 15.25 -5.61
N GLY A 61 -4.32 16.48 -5.97
CA GLY A 61 -5.39 16.73 -6.95
C GLY A 61 -5.22 16.02 -8.30
N ARG A 62 -3.96 15.79 -8.73
CA ARG A 62 -3.63 15.07 -9.98
C ARG A 62 -4.03 13.59 -9.97
N ALA A 63 -4.25 12.99 -8.80
CA ALA A 63 -4.65 11.59 -8.65
C ALA A 63 -6.18 11.38 -8.67
N ARG A 64 -6.97 12.46 -8.79
CA ARG A 64 -8.44 12.38 -8.81
C ARG A 64 -8.94 11.66 -10.07
N LEU A 65 -9.89 10.74 -9.89
CA LEU A 65 -10.54 10.01 -10.99
C LEU A 65 -12.02 10.40 -11.08
N LYS A 66 -12.58 10.44 -12.29
CA LYS A 66 -13.97 10.87 -12.54
C LYS A 66 -15.01 9.94 -11.91
N ASN A 67 -14.74 8.64 -11.91
CA ASN A 67 -15.74 7.60 -11.60
C ASN A 67 -15.41 6.79 -10.34
N VAL A 68 -14.30 7.11 -9.66
CA VAL A 68 -13.83 6.38 -8.49
C VAL A 68 -13.35 7.38 -7.44
N GLN A 69 -13.76 7.18 -6.19
CA GLN A 69 -13.25 7.96 -5.07
C GLN A 69 -11.84 7.49 -4.74
N VAL A 70 -10.88 8.40 -4.78
CA VAL A 70 -9.48 8.13 -4.41
C VAL A 70 -9.17 8.90 -3.14
N ALA A 71 -8.61 8.22 -2.14
CA ALA A 71 -8.07 8.86 -0.94
C ALA A 71 -6.60 8.48 -0.80
N GLY A 72 -5.73 9.44 -0.52
CA GLY A 72 -4.31 9.17 -0.43
C GLY A 72 -3.50 10.31 0.14
N LYS A 73 -2.21 10.05 0.35
CA LYS A 73 -1.26 11.05 0.83
C LYS A 73 -0.08 11.16 -0.11
N THR A 74 0.33 12.41 -0.37
CA THR A 74 1.59 12.71 -1.05
C THR A 74 2.72 12.87 -0.04
N GLY A 75 3.92 12.46 -0.43
CA GLY A 75 5.17 12.75 0.28
C GLY A 75 6.23 13.23 -0.70
N THR A 76 7.05 14.19 -0.29
CA THR A 76 8.18 14.68 -1.07
C THR A 76 9.38 14.77 -0.15
N ALA A 77 10.52 14.22 -0.57
CA ALA A 77 11.76 14.31 0.16
C ALA A 77 12.85 14.87 -0.76
N GLN A 78 13.59 15.85 -0.25
CA GLN A 78 14.82 16.31 -0.89
C GLN A 78 15.86 15.20 -0.76
N ALA A 79 16.56 14.91 -1.86
CA ALA A 79 17.57 13.88 -1.93
C ALA A 79 18.83 14.39 -2.63
N THR A 80 19.88 13.58 -2.61
CA THR A 80 21.09 13.81 -3.40
C THR A 80 21.57 12.48 -3.94
N ASP A 81 21.75 12.40 -5.26
CA ASP A 81 22.35 11.25 -5.92
C ASP A 81 23.61 11.70 -6.68
N ARG A 82 24.73 11.03 -6.37
CA ARG A 82 26.07 11.34 -6.94
C ARG A 82 26.45 12.83 -6.91
N GLY A 83 26.06 13.54 -5.85
CA GLY A 83 26.36 14.96 -5.68
C GLY A 83 25.39 15.93 -6.36
N HIS A 84 24.39 15.44 -7.09
CA HIS A 84 23.32 16.27 -7.66
C HIS A 84 22.10 16.29 -6.76
N LYS A 85 21.52 17.48 -6.57
CA LYS A 85 20.24 17.63 -5.85
C LYS A 85 19.15 16.93 -6.66
N ASP A 86 18.41 16.08 -5.97
CA ASP A 86 17.26 15.36 -6.52
C ASP A 86 16.04 15.52 -5.59
N THR A 87 14.87 15.11 -6.04
CA THR A 87 13.64 15.13 -5.25
C THR A 87 12.83 13.88 -5.52
N ILE A 88 12.59 13.10 -4.47
CA ILE A 88 11.79 11.89 -4.55
C ILE A 88 10.36 12.24 -4.16
N ALA A 89 9.40 11.82 -4.98
CA ALA A 89 7.97 11.99 -4.73
C ALA A 89 7.29 10.62 -4.57
N TRP A 90 6.36 10.56 -3.61
CA TRP A 90 5.57 9.38 -3.29
C TRP A 90 4.09 9.71 -3.27
N PHE A 91 3.28 8.75 -3.68
CA PHE A 91 1.85 8.76 -3.45
C PHE A 91 1.39 7.35 -3.06
N ALA A 92 0.67 7.26 -1.95
CA ALA A 92 0.00 6.03 -1.52
C ALA A 92 -1.49 6.33 -1.37
N CYS A 93 -2.34 5.45 -1.91
CA CYS A 93 -3.78 5.62 -1.92
C CYS A 93 -4.53 4.30 -1.77
N PHE A 94 -5.83 4.43 -1.51
CA PHE A 94 -6.83 3.38 -1.55
C PHE A 94 -8.14 3.90 -2.14
#